data_AF-A0A2C9A6X0-F1
#
_entry.id   AF-A0A2C9A6X0-F1
#
_cell.length_a   1.000
_cell.length_b   1.000
_cell.length_c   1.000
_cell.angle_alpha   90.00
_cell.angle_beta   90.00
_cell.angle_gamma   90.00
#
_symmetry.space_group_name_H-M   'P 1'
#
loop_
_entity.id
_entity.type
_entity.pdbx_description
1 polymer ?
#
loop_
_entity_poly.entity_id
_entity_poly.type
_entity_poly.pdbx_seq_one_letter_code
_entity_poly.pdbx_strand_id
1 'polypeptide(L)'
;MQESFSSFNRRIDAGLPLVSDEEKEFENEEKEIQSVLDRRRERREKLLWKSIPLLARNWKLFRKYPKLYNIPIDFVFFGDFFGSEMWWENPYPSRPLGGLVAAWKTETCQLSCPCCQGKAYLVPQHKPERSFSCIDFFDGPSNSEDDDFWNPLKYSNPYHVYCEKCGEITNCYDLDAEMSEKCSKFGNIMRQWNRRANPAVPPLQFEHALHLLALRETCGEESDEFQYRVYKDTEKKSGYDEFDF
;
A
#
# COMPACT_ATOMS: atom_id res chain seq x y z
N MET A 1 33.56 -22.05 -3.22
CA MET A 1 34.21 -23.34 -3.54
C MET A 1 35.22 -23.05 -4.65
N GLN A 2 36.52 -23.26 -4.45
CA GLN A 2 37.55 -22.93 -5.47
C GLN A 2 37.78 -24.13 -6.39
N GLU A 3 37.65 -23.93 -7.70
CA GLU A 3 37.94 -24.96 -8.71
C GLU A 3 39.47 -25.15 -8.89
N SER A 4 39.91 -26.36 -9.19
CA SER A 4 41.32 -26.63 -9.50
C SER A 4 41.68 -26.20 -10.93
N PHE A 5 42.93 -25.79 -11.14
CA PHE A 5 43.41 -25.31 -12.45
C PHE A 5 43.27 -26.35 -13.59
N SER A 6 43.40 -27.65 -13.28
CA SER A 6 43.21 -28.72 -14.27
C SER A 6 41.74 -28.94 -14.65
N SER A 7 40.83 -28.72 -13.71
CA SER A 7 39.38 -28.76 -13.92
C SER A 7 38.92 -27.58 -14.79
N PHE A 8 39.47 -26.39 -14.51
CA PHE A 8 39.21 -25.16 -15.26
C PHE A 8 39.61 -25.30 -16.74
N ASN A 9 40.84 -25.75 -17.04
CA ASN A 9 41.31 -25.91 -18.42
C ASN A 9 40.51 -26.95 -19.21
N ARG A 10 40.11 -28.07 -18.58
CA ARG A 10 39.23 -29.07 -19.23
C ARG A 10 37.88 -28.49 -19.64
N ARG A 11 37.33 -27.57 -18.85
CA ARG A 11 36.04 -26.92 -19.15
C ARG A 11 36.17 -25.93 -20.30
N ILE A 12 37.23 -25.13 -20.30
CA ILE A 12 37.58 -24.20 -21.38
C ILE A 12 37.74 -24.97 -22.71
N ASP A 13 38.52 -26.06 -22.69
CA ASP A 13 38.76 -26.90 -23.88
C ASP A 13 37.48 -27.59 -24.39
N ALA A 14 36.49 -27.82 -23.51
CA ALA A 14 35.19 -28.39 -23.84
C ALA A 14 34.15 -27.34 -24.29
N GLY A 15 34.49 -26.05 -24.29
CA GLY A 15 33.58 -24.96 -24.66
C GLY A 15 32.44 -24.74 -23.68
N LEU A 16 32.58 -25.18 -22.42
CA LEU A 16 31.56 -25.01 -21.39
C LEU A 16 31.68 -23.62 -20.73
N PRO A 17 30.55 -22.92 -20.47
CA PRO A 17 30.56 -21.62 -19.83
C PRO A 17 31.15 -21.67 -18.43
N LEU A 18 31.77 -20.57 -17.99
CA LEU A 18 32.27 -20.45 -16.63
C LEU A 18 31.09 -20.22 -15.68
N VAL A 19 31.19 -20.73 -14.45
CA VAL A 19 30.21 -20.43 -13.39
C VAL A 19 30.05 -18.92 -13.19
N SER A 20 31.12 -18.15 -13.40
CA SER A 20 31.10 -16.68 -13.37
C SER A 20 30.33 -16.02 -14.52
N ASP A 21 30.12 -16.73 -15.63
CA ASP A 21 29.34 -16.24 -16.76
C ASP A 21 27.85 -16.49 -16.50
N GLU A 22 27.49 -17.66 -15.95
CA GLU A 22 26.14 -17.97 -15.47
C GLU A 22 25.73 -17.03 -14.32
N GLU A 23 26.59 -16.78 -13.33
CA GLU A 23 26.34 -15.81 -12.25
C GLU A 23 26.05 -14.39 -12.77
N LYS A 24 26.79 -13.94 -13.79
CA LYS A 24 26.53 -12.64 -14.43
C LYS A 24 25.22 -12.61 -15.20
N GLU A 25 24.84 -13.72 -15.84
CA GLU A 25 23.56 -13.85 -16.53
C GLU A 25 22.40 -13.76 -15.52
N PHE A 26 22.48 -14.49 -14.40
CA PHE A 26 21.54 -14.37 -13.29
C PHE A 26 21.45 -12.95 -12.73
N GLU A 27 22.58 -12.28 -12.48
CA GLU A 27 22.56 -10.89 -12.01
C GLU A 27 21.90 -9.93 -13.01
N ASN A 28 22.05 -10.17 -14.32
CA ASN A 28 21.41 -9.37 -15.35
C ASN A 28 19.90 -9.63 -15.40
N GLU A 29 19.47 -10.90 -15.31
CA GLU A 29 18.06 -11.26 -15.20
C GLU A 29 17.40 -10.62 -13.96
N GLU A 30 18.06 -10.66 -12.79
CA GLU A 30 17.57 -10.01 -11.58
C GLU A 30 17.42 -8.50 -11.76
N LYS A 31 18.40 -7.83 -12.39
CA LYS A 31 18.32 -6.40 -12.71
C LYS A 31 17.18 -6.09 -13.67
N GLU A 32 16.97 -6.92 -14.69
CA GLU A 32 15.87 -6.75 -15.63
C GLU A 32 14.50 -6.91 -14.95
N ILE A 33 14.33 -7.95 -14.13
CA ILE A 33 13.13 -8.17 -13.32
C ILE A 33 12.89 -6.97 -12.40
N GLN A 34 13.91 -6.50 -11.69
CA GLN A 34 13.80 -5.34 -10.81
C GLN A 34 13.37 -4.09 -11.59
N SER A 35 13.93 -3.86 -12.78
CA SER A 35 13.55 -2.73 -13.64
C SER A 35 12.08 -2.78 -14.08
N VAL A 36 11.52 -3.99 -14.28
CA VAL A 36 10.11 -4.18 -14.61
C VAL A 36 9.23 -3.89 -13.39
N LEU A 37 9.64 -4.36 -12.21
CA LEU A 37 8.94 -4.12 -10.94
C LEU A 37 8.91 -2.63 -10.58
N ASP A 38 10.02 -1.92 -10.75
CA ASP A 38 10.12 -0.48 -10.50
C ASP A 38 9.19 0.31 -11.44
N ARG A 39 9.20 -0.02 -12.75
CA ARG A 39 8.27 0.59 -13.73
C ARG A 39 6.80 0.29 -13.42
N ARG A 40 6.47 -0.88 -12.85
CA ARG A 40 5.10 -1.19 -12.39
C ARG A 40 4.74 -0.37 -11.16
N ARG A 41 5.63 -0.28 -10.18
CA ARG A 41 5.48 0.52 -8.96
C ARG A 41 5.21 1.98 -9.29
N GLU A 42 6.05 2.60 -10.12
CA GLU A 42 5.86 3.99 -10.54
C GLU A 42 4.51 4.24 -11.23
N ARG A 43 4.07 3.30 -12.08
CA ARG A 43 2.76 3.41 -12.75
C ARG A 43 1.60 3.35 -11.76
N ARG A 44 1.67 2.43 -10.80
CA ARG A 44 0.65 2.28 -9.75
C ARG A 44 0.63 3.47 -8.82
N GLU A 45 1.80 3.98 -8.44
CA GLU A 45 1.91 5.18 -7.62
C GLU A 45 1.30 6.40 -8.33
N LYS A 46 1.66 6.63 -9.60
CA LYS A 46 1.04 7.69 -10.41
C LYS A 46 -0.47 7.52 -10.51
N LEU A 47 -0.96 6.28 -10.63
CA LEU A 47 -2.38 5.98 -10.67
C LEU A 47 -3.07 6.25 -9.33
N LEU A 48 -2.44 5.91 -8.20
CA LEU A 48 -2.92 6.22 -6.86
C LEU A 48 -3.10 7.74 -6.71
N TRP A 49 -2.04 8.52 -6.96
CA TRP A 49 -2.09 9.99 -6.84
C TRP A 49 -3.22 10.61 -7.67
N LYS A 50 -3.39 10.17 -8.92
CA LYS A 50 -4.47 10.64 -9.80
C LYS A 50 -5.87 10.25 -9.34
N SER A 51 -6.00 9.14 -8.60
CA SER A 51 -7.28 8.58 -8.20
C SER A 51 -7.75 8.99 -6.81
N ILE A 52 -6.91 9.64 -5.99
CA ILE A 52 -7.29 10.11 -4.63
C ILE A 52 -8.64 10.84 -4.61
N PRO A 53 -8.94 11.81 -5.50
CA PRO A 53 -10.23 12.49 -5.48
C PRO A 53 -11.42 11.54 -5.72
N LEU A 54 -11.28 10.61 -6.68
CA LEU A 54 -12.30 9.60 -6.99
C LEU A 54 -12.54 8.68 -5.78
N LEU A 55 -11.46 8.19 -5.17
CA LEU A 55 -11.50 7.34 -3.98
C LEU A 55 -12.20 8.07 -2.81
N ALA A 56 -11.81 9.32 -2.56
CA ALA A 56 -12.36 10.14 -1.49
C ALA A 56 -13.86 10.44 -1.70
N ARG A 57 -14.33 10.68 -2.93
CA ARG A 57 -15.77 10.88 -3.20
C ARG A 57 -16.57 9.60 -2.98
N ASN A 58 -16.02 8.45 -3.32
CA ASN A 58 -16.69 7.14 -3.22
C ASN A 58 -16.47 6.41 -1.89
N TRP A 59 -16.03 7.11 -0.84
CA TRP A 59 -15.68 6.51 0.46
C TRP A 59 -16.75 5.60 1.07
N LYS A 60 -18.04 5.91 0.86
CA LYS A 60 -19.16 5.11 1.38
C LYS A 60 -19.18 3.70 0.78
N LEU A 61 -18.73 3.55 -0.47
CA LEU A 61 -18.66 2.25 -1.13
C LEU A 61 -17.57 1.37 -0.52
N PHE A 62 -16.45 1.95 -0.10
CA PHE A 62 -15.43 1.21 0.63
C PHE A 62 -15.98 0.65 1.95
N ARG A 63 -16.84 1.41 2.64
CA ARG A 63 -17.51 0.91 3.85
C ARG A 63 -18.55 -0.17 3.55
N LYS A 64 -19.26 -0.07 2.42
CA LYS A 64 -20.30 -1.01 2.00
C LYS A 64 -19.74 -2.34 1.47
N TYR A 65 -18.59 -2.29 0.79
CA TYR A 65 -18.06 -3.42 0.01
C TYR A 65 -16.69 -3.90 0.52
N PRO A 66 -16.63 -5.03 1.23
CA PRO A 66 -15.39 -5.56 1.80
C PRO A 66 -14.27 -5.78 0.75
N LYS A 67 -14.62 -6.18 -0.48
CA LYS A 67 -13.65 -6.33 -1.58
C LYS A 67 -12.95 -5.02 -1.97
N LEU A 68 -13.67 -3.90 -1.89
CA LEU A 68 -13.09 -2.57 -2.10
C LEU A 68 -12.31 -2.12 -0.86
N TYR A 69 -12.83 -2.43 0.34
CA TYR A 69 -12.17 -2.09 1.59
C TYR A 69 -10.78 -2.73 1.69
N ASN A 70 -10.70 -4.03 1.43
CA ASN A 70 -9.53 -4.87 1.64
C ASN A 70 -8.41 -4.66 0.63
N ILE A 71 -8.60 -3.83 -0.40
CA ILE A 71 -7.55 -3.53 -1.38
C ILE A 71 -6.32 -3.05 -0.60
N PRO A 72 -5.18 -3.74 -0.64
CA PRO A 72 -4.01 -3.32 0.12
C PRO A 72 -3.56 -1.94 -0.38
N ILE A 73 -2.97 -1.06 0.42
CA ILE A 73 -2.31 0.13 -0.13
C ILE A 73 -0.87 -0.22 -0.51
N ASP A 74 -0.32 -1.22 0.19
CA ASP A 74 1.05 -1.66 0.09
C ASP A 74 1.39 -2.28 -1.29
N PHE A 75 0.43 -2.82 -2.06
CA PHE A 75 0.71 -3.31 -3.43
C PHE A 75 1.15 -2.18 -4.40
N VAL A 76 0.79 -0.93 -4.09
CA VAL A 76 1.26 0.25 -4.82
C VAL A 76 2.76 0.43 -4.59
N PHE A 77 3.25 0.07 -3.41
CA PHE A 77 4.59 0.40 -2.94
C PHE A 77 5.59 -0.76 -2.97
N PHE A 78 5.15 -2.02 -2.91
CA PHE A 78 6.05 -3.19 -2.93
C PHE A 78 6.22 -3.82 -4.31
N GLY A 79 5.43 -3.43 -5.31
CA GLY A 79 5.33 -4.20 -6.56
C GLY A 79 4.59 -5.52 -6.32
N ASP A 80 4.42 -6.35 -7.35
CA ASP A 80 3.65 -7.62 -7.33
C ASP A 80 4.24 -8.71 -6.41
N PHE A 81 4.96 -8.36 -5.35
CA PHE A 81 5.57 -9.28 -4.37
C PHE A 81 4.57 -10.27 -3.76
N PHE A 82 3.28 -9.98 -3.85
CA PHE A 82 2.21 -10.86 -3.42
C PHE A 82 1.20 -11.00 -4.57
N GLY A 83 1.17 -12.18 -5.19
CA GLY A 83 0.08 -12.55 -6.09
C GLY A 83 -1.27 -12.55 -5.36
N SER A 84 -2.38 -12.63 -6.11
CA SER A 84 -3.73 -12.79 -5.56
C SER A 84 -3.93 -14.06 -4.72
N GLU A 85 -2.93 -14.93 -4.68
CA GLU A 85 -2.91 -16.20 -3.94
C GLU A 85 -2.09 -16.13 -2.63
N MET A 86 -1.46 -14.99 -2.29
CA MET A 86 -0.66 -14.87 -1.06
C MET A 86 -1.02 -13.64 -0.21
N TRP A 87 -2.15 -12.98 -0.49
CA TRP A 87 -2.58 -11.81 0.28
C TRP A 87 -2.94 -12.15 1.74
N TRP A 88 -3.30 -13.41 2.03
CA TRP A 88 -3.57 -13.91 3.40
C TRP A 88 -2.31 -14.39 4.12
N GLU A 89 -1.22 -14.69 3.40
CA GLU A 89 0.08 -15.11 3.96
C GLU A 89 0.99 -13.92 4.28
N ASN A 90 0.56 -12.69 3.97
CA ASN A 90 1.31 -11.51 4.32
C ASN A 90 1.40 -11.38 5.86
N PRO A 91 2.58 -11.55 6.48
CA PRO A 91 2.75 -11.38 7.93
C PRO A 91 2.62 -9.92 8.35
N TYR A 92 2.62 -8.98 7.39
CA TYR A 92 2.35 -7.58 7.63
C TYR A 92 0.85 -7.33 7.42
N PRO A 93 0.13 -6.74 8.39
CA PRO A 93 -1.26 -6.35 8.19
C PRO A 93 -1.31 -5.29 7.10
N SER A 94 -1.55 -5.73 5.86
CA SER A 94 -1.59 -4.84 4.71
C SER A 94 -2.63 -3.76 5.00
N ARG A 95 -2.24 -2.48 4.84
CA ARG A 95 -3.13 -1.38 5.22
C ARG A 95 -4.25 -1.32 4.20
N PRO A 96 -5.53 -1.61 4.55
CA PRO A 96 -6.64 -1.55 3.60
C PRO A 96 -6.86 -0.12 3.09
N LEU A 97 -7.08 0.00 1.79
CA LEU A 97 -7.46 1.23 1.11
C LEU A 97 -8.73 1.82 1.70
N GLY A 98 -9.68 0.97 2.10
CA GLY A 98 -10.87 1.42 2.80
C GLY A 98 -10.59 2.13 4.12
N GLY A 99 -9.55 1.72 4.85
CA GLY A 99 -9.12 2.39 6.07
C GLY A 99 -8.53 3.78 5.81
N LEU A 100 -7.71 3.91 4.75
CA LEU A 100 -7.19 5.19 4.27
C LEU A 100 -8.29 6.15 3.87
N VAL A 101 -9.23 5.66 3.06
CA VAL A 101 -10.33 6.46 2.56
C VAL A 101 -11.29 6.86 3.69
N ALA A 102 -11.50 5.99 4.70
CA ALA A 102 -12.26 6.33 5.90
C ALA A 102 -11.55 7.39 6.75
N ALA A 103 -10.23 7.27 6.94
CA ALA A 103 -9.44 8.24 7.69
C ALA A 103 -9.49 9.65 7.09
N TRP A 104 -9.50 9.78 5.76
CA TRP A 104 -9.69 11.06 5.05
C TRP A 104 -11.03 11.74 5.31
N LYS A 105 -12.02 11.00 5.80
CA LYS A 105 -13.36 11.52 6.08
C LYS A 105 -13.57 11.88 7.54
N THR A 106 -12.64 11.50 8.41
CA THR A 106 -12.66 11.96 9.80
C THR A 106 -12.32 13.44 9.86
N GLU A 107 -13.15 14.22 10.55
CA GLU A 107 -13.00 15.69 10.66
C GLU A 107 -11.63 16.10 11.18
N THR A 108 -11.10 15.36 12.16
CA THR A 108 -9.78 15.61 12.78
C THR A 108 -8.59 15.43 11.82
N CYS A 109 -8.82 14.84 10.65
CA CYS A 109 -7.79 14.57 9.64
C CYS A 109 -8.03 15.35 8.34
N GLN A 110 -9.00 16.26 8.32
CA GLN A 110 -9.20 17.15 7.18
C GLN A 110 -8.07 18.17 7.13
N LEU A 111 -7.41 18.23 5.97
CA LEU A 111 -6.31 19.16 5.72
C LEU A 111 -6.69 20.18 4.66
N SER A 112 -6.10 21.36 4.78
CA SER A 112 -6.11 22.38 3.74
C SER A 112 -4.69 22.50 3.18
N CYS A 113 -4.60 22.60 1.85
CA CYS A 113 -3.33 22.82 1.17
C CYS A 113 -2.76 24.19 1.55
N PRO A 114 -1.49 24.27 1.97
CA PRO A 114 -0.87 25.54 2.34
C PRO A 114 -0.76 26.50 1.16
N CYS A 115 -0.66 25.99 -0.08
CA CYS A 115 -0.46 26.82 -1.27
C CYS A 115 -1.76 27.43 -1.81
N CYS A 116 -2.88 26.70 -1.78
CA CYS A 116 -4.11 27.11 -2.47
C CYS A 116 -5.39 26.99 -1.64
N GLN A 117 -5.27 26.62 -0.36
CA GLN A 117 -6.36 26.37 0.60
C GLN A 117 -7.39 25.33 0.13
N GLY A 118 -7.09 24.59 -0.94
CA GLY A 118 -7.91 23.47 -1.41
C GLY A 118 -7.82 22.30 -0.46
N LYS A 119 -8.78 21.37 -0.57
CA LYS A 119 -8.77 20.15 0.22
C LYS A 119 -7.51 19.34 0.00
N ALA A 120 -6.94 18.81 1.08
CA ALA A 120 -5.74 17.98 1.04
C ALA A 120 -5.93 16.66 1.81
N TYR A 121 -5.12 15.67 1.47
CA TYR A 121 -5.22 14.30 1.95
C TYR A 121 -3.86 13.79 2.41
N LEU A 122 -3.82 13.13 3.57
CA LEU A 122 -2.63 12.42 4.06
C LEU A 122 -2.52 11.06 3.39
N VAL A 123 -1.38 10.77 2.78
CA VAL A 123 -1.12 9.49 2.14
C VAL A 123 0.11 8.88 2.78
N PRO A 124 0.04 7.64 3.31
CA PRO A 124 1.22 6.98 3.86
C PRO A 124 2.35 6.91 2.84
N GLN A 125 3.54 7.33 3.26
CA GLN A 125 4.78 7.07 2.57
C GLN A 125 5.21 5.65 2.88
N HIS A 126 5.68 4.93 1.86
CA HIS A 126 6.39 3.69 2.04
C HIS A 126 7.90 3.97 1.96
N LYS A 127 8.63 3.76 3.06
CA LYS A 127 10.10 3.73 3.03
C LYS A 127 10.54 2.28 2.75
N PRO A 128 11.15 1.97 1.60
CA PRO A 128 11.71 0.65 1.32
C PRO A 128 12.99 0.35 2.11
N GLU A 129 13.35 1.19 3.08
CA GLU A 129 14.60 1.04 3.82
C GLU A 129 14.54 -0.13 4.81
N ARG A 130 15.22 -1.20 4.40
CA ARG A 130 15.94 -2.20 5.22
C ARG A 130 15.97 -1.90 6.73
N SER A 131 14.90 -2.25 7.43
CA SER A 131 15.03 -2.88 8.74
C SER A 131 13.83 -3.80 8.94
N PHE A 132 14.10 -5.09 9.15
CA PHE A 132 13.15 -6.07 9.65
C PHE A 132 12.73 -5.77 11.11
N SER A 133 12.71 -4.50 11.53
CA SER A 133 12.31 -4.04 12.87
C SER A 133 10.94 -3.35 12.85
N CYS A 134 10.07 -3.71 11.90
CA CYS A 134 8.70 -3.21 11.86
C CYS A 134 7.81 -3.79 12.98
N ILE A 135 8.38 -4.62 13.86
CA ILE A 135 7.72 -5.15 15.06
C ILE A 135 7.40 -4.01 16.05
N ASP A 136 8.21 -2.95 16.09
CA ASP A 136 8.09 -1.93 17.14
C ASP A 136 7.07 -0.82 16.85
N PHE A 137 6.45 -0.80 15.66
CA PHE A 137 5.37 0.15 15.35
C PHE A 137 3.96 -0.41 15.63
N PHE A 138 3.83 -1.73 15.76
CA PHE A 138 2.53 -2.42 15.86
C PHE A 138 2.30 -3.14 17.17
N ASP A 139 3.34 -3.54 17.91
CA ASP A 139 3.19 -4.04 19.27
C ASP A 139 3.29 -2.91 20.31
N GLY A 140 2.42 -2.98 21.31
CA GLY A 140 2.41 -2.05 22.45
C GLY A 140 3.73 -2.08 23.24
N PRO A 141 3.86 -1.20 24.25
CA PRO A 141 5.15 -0.93 24.88
C PRO A 141 5.70 -2.20 25.54
N SER A 142 6.80 -2.73 25.01
CA SER A 142 7.65 -3.66 25.75
C SER A 142 8.48 -2.85 26.73
N ASN A 143 8.28 -3.11 28.02
CA ASN A 143 9.00 -2.51 29.14
C ASN A 143 10.49 -2.93 29.14
N SER A 144 11.32 -2.34 28.28
CA SER A 144 12.76 -2.39 28.41
C SER A 144 13.27 -0.99 28.78
N GLU A 145 13.80 -0.87 29.99
CA GLU A 145 14.35 0.32 30.64
C GLU A 145 15.67 0.81 30.02
N ASP A 146 15.83 0.71 28.69
CA ASP A 146 16.95 1.30 27.94
C ASP A 146 16.47 2.58 27.25
N ASP A 147 16.26 3.60 28.10
CA ASP A 147 15.68 4.92 27.85
C ASP A 147 16.57 5.87 27.03
N ASP A 148 16.95 5.51 25.80
CA ASP A 148 17.53 6.47 24.85
C ASP A 148 17.23 6.20 23.35
N PHE A 149 16.46 5.15 23.02
CA PHE A 149 16.15 4.80 21.62
C PHE A 149 14.83 5.37 21.08
N TRP A 150 13.96 5.89 21.94
CA TRP A 150 12.69 6.50 21.52
C TRP A 150 12.77 8.02 21.60
N ASN A 151 13.44 8.63 20.63
CA ASN A 151 13.31 10.07 20.39
C ASN A 151 12.19 10.29 19.33
N PRO A 152 10.95 10.66 19.73
CA PRO A 152 9.82 10.81 18.81
C PRO A 152 10.02 11.95 17.80
N LEU A 153 11.04 12.79 18.00
CA LEU A 153 11.42 13.87 17.09
C LEU A 153 12.32 13.43 15.94
N LYS A 154 12.92 12.22 15.98
CA LYS A 154 13.83 11.74 14.92
C LYS A 154 13.17 10.85 13.87
N TYR A 155 12.01 10.27 14.15
CA TYR A 155 11.24 9.48 13.18
C TYR A 155 10.17 10.33 12.50
N SER A 156 10.65 11.28 11.69
CA SER A 156 10.29 11.34 10.27
C SER A 156 8.81 11.02 9.96
N ASN A 157 7.92 12.02 9.99
CA ASN A 157 6.50 11.80 9.72
C ASN A 157 6.31 11.02 8.39
N PRO A 158 5.66 9.85 8.39
CA PRO A 158 5.69 8.92 7.26
C PRO A 158 4.55 9.19 6.27
N TYR A 159 4.24 10.45 5.98
CA TYR A 159 3.08 10.81 5.16
C TYR A 159 3.42 11.89 4.12
N HIS A 160 2.80 11.79 2.96
CA HIS A 160 2.70 12.88 2.01
C HIS A 160 1.36 13.60 2.17
N VAL A 161 1.35 14.88 1.86
CA VAL A 161 0.13 15.68 1.74
C VAL A 161 -0.14 15.91 0.26
N TYR A 162 -1.25 15.35 -0.24
CA TYR A 162 -1.71 15.57 -1.61
C TYR A 162 -2.83 16.60 -1.64
N CYS A 163 -2.70 17.64 -2.47
CA CYS A 163 -3.76 18.61 -2.69
C CYS A 163 -4.66 18.23 -3.88
N GLU A 164 -5.97 18.19 -3.66
CA GLU A 164 -6.97 17.93 -4.70
C GLU A 164 -7.03 19.03 -5.77
N LYS A 165 -6.81 20.30 -5.37
CA LYS A 165 -7.02 21.46 -6.23
C LYS A 165 -5.82 21.76 -7.13
N CYS A 166 -4.60 21.76 -6.58
CA CYS A 166 -3.39 22.05 -7.36
C CYS A 166 -2.57 20.80 -7.72
N GLY A 167 -2.90 19.63 -7.18
CA GLY A 167 -2.17 18.38 -7.43
C GLY A 167 -0.80 18.29 -6.75
N GLU A 168 -0.42 19.30 -5.97
CA GLU A 168 0.86 19.36 -5.27
C GLU A 168 0.98 18.22 -4.25
N ILE A 169 2.16 17.60 -4.20
CA ILE A 169 2.51 16.55 -3.25
C ILE A 169 3.64 17.08 -2.38
N THR A 170 3.33 17.43 -1.13
CA THR A 170 4.31 17.98 -0.18
C THR A 170 4.68 16.92 0.84
N ASN A 171 5.95 16.90 1.24
CA ASN A 171 6.38 16.04 2.33
C ASN A 171 6.01 16.69 3.68
N CYS A 172 5.49 15.91 4.62
CA CYS A 172 5.02 16.45 5.89
C CYS A 172 6.13 16.90 6.86
N TYR A 173 7.40 16.73 6.48
CA TYR A 173 8.57 17.23 7.23
C TYR A 173 8.68 18.74 7.16
N ASP A 174 8.11 19.35 6.13
CA ASP A 174 8.16 20.79 5.90
C ASP A 174 7.07 21.55 6.69
N LEU A 175 6.33 20.85 7.56
CA LEU A 175 5.11 21.34 8.17
C LEU A 175 5.22 21.49 9.70
N ASP A 176 4.43 22.42 10.23
CA ASP A 176 4.42 22.87 11.62
C ASP A 176 3.99 21.81 12.66
N ALA A 177 4.06 22.19 13.95
CA ALA A 177 3.66 21.34 15.06
C ALA A 177 2.18 20.87 14.97
N GLU A 178 1.30 21.68 14.37
CA GLU A 178 -0.11 21.33 14.15
C GLU A 178 -0.24 20.16 13.16
N MET A 179 0.55 20.18 12.09
CA MET A 179 0.59 19.10 11.11
C MET A 179 1.16 17.79 11.68
N SER A 180 2.12 17.88 12.59
CA SER A 180 2.62 16.70 13.33
C SER A 180 1.53 16.03 14.17
N GLU A 181 0.73 16.82 14.90
CA GLU A 181 -0.39 16.30 15.68
C GLU A 181 -1.45 15.62 14.78
N LYS A 182 -1.77 16.23 13.64
CA LYS A 182 -2.71 15.65 12.66
C LYS A 182 -2.19 14.34 12.08
N CYS A 183 -0.89 14.24 11.77
CA CYS A 183 -0.28 12.99 11.30
C CYS A 183 -0.36 11.88 12.37
N SER A 184 -0.12 12.21 13.64
CA SER A 184 -0.25 11.26 14.76
C SER A 184 -1.70 10.77 14.91
N LYS A 185 -2.67 11.69 14.91
CA LYS A 185 -4.11 11.34 14.94
C LYS A 185 -4.52 10.48 13.76
N PHE A 186 -4.05 10.82 12.56
CA PHE A 186 -4.30 10.06 11.35
C PHE A 186 -3.77 8.63 11.45
N GLY A 187 -2.55 8.43 11.96
CA GLY A 187 -1.99 7.11 12.21
C GLY A 187 -2.81 6.28 13.20
N ASN A 188 -3.34 6.89 14.26
CA ASN A 188 -4.23 6.22 15.21
C ASN A 188 -5.56 5.80 14.57
N ILE A 189 -6.17 6.68 13.79
CA ILE A 189 -7.41 6.41 13.06
C ILE A 189 -7.18 5.27 12.05
N MET A 190 -6.11 5.34 11.26
CA MET A 190 -5.70 4.27 10.35
C MET A 190 -5.59 2.92 11.06
N ARG A 191 -4.92 2.86 12.22
CA ARG A 191 -4.79 1.62 13.01
C ARG A 191 -6.15 1.04 13.41
N GLN A 192 -7.10 1.88 13.81
CA GLN A 192 -8.44 1.43 14.17
C GLN A 192 -9.22 0.89 12.97
N TRP A 193 -9.13 1.56 11.82
CA TRP A 193 -9.81 1.13 10.60
C TRP A 193 -9.17 -0.11 9.99
N ASN A 194 -7.85 -0.29 10.08
CA ASN A 194 -7.18 -1.47 9.57
C ASN A 194 -7.70 -2.76 10.20
N ARG A 195 -8.08 -2.73 11.50
CA ARG A 195 -8.69 -3.87 12.21
C ARG A 195 -10.06 -4.29 11.66
N ARG A 196 -10.69 -3.48 10.80
CA ARG A 196 -11.98 -3.79 10.17
C ARG A 196 -11.85 -4.51 8.83
N ALA A 197 -10.63 -4.71 8.33
CA ALA A 197 -10.43 -5.54 7.15
C ALA A 197 -10.90 -6.97 7.43
N ASN A 198 -11.62 -7.58 6.49
CA ASN A 198 -12.08 -8.95 6.63
C ASN A 198 -11.12 -9.90 5.91
N PRO A 199 -10.25 -10.64 6.61
CA PRO A 199 -9.25 -11.50 5.97
C PRO A 199 -9.85 -12.71 5.24
N ALA A 200 -11.16 -12.93 5.31
CA ALA A 200 -11.84 -13.98 4.55
C ALA A 200 -12.31 -13.53 3.16
N VAL A 201 -12.29 -12.23 2.86
CA VAL A 201 -12.77 -11.69 1.58
C VAL A 201 -11.60 -11.23 0.72
N PRO A 202 -11.38 -11.81 -0.47
CA PRO A 202 -10.27 -11.41 -1.33
C PRO A 202 -10.46 -9.98 -1.84
N PRO A 203 -9.39 -9.18 -1.90
CA PRO A 203 -9.46 -7.82 -2.41
C PRO A 203 -9.73 -7.79 -3.92
N LEU A 204 -10.37 -6.72 -4.38
CA LEU A 204 -10.39 -6.40 -5.81
C LEU A 204 -9.01 -5.88 -6.26
N GLN A 205 -8.62 -6.14 -7.51
CA GLN A 205 -7.47 -5.44 -8.08
C GLN A 205 -7.74 -3.94 -8.11
N PHE A 206 -6.74 -3.13 -7.76
CA PHE A 206 -6.91 -1.68 -7.61
C PHE A 206 -7.32 -0.99 -8.91
N GLU A 207 -6.67 -1.33 -10.01
CA GLU A 207 -6.97 -0.78 -11.33
C GLU A 207 -8.43 -1.07 -11.72
N HIS A 208 -8.90 -2.27 -11.41
CA HIS A 208 -10.29 -2.69 -11.63
C HIS A 208 -11.25 -1.94 -10.70
N ALA A 209 -10.90 -1.75 -9.43
CA ALA A 209 -11.69 -0.96 -8.49
C ALA A 209 -11.86 0.48 -9.00
N LEU A 210 -10.79 1.11 -9.46
CA LEU A 210 -10.85 2.46 -10.03
C LEU A 210 -11.75 2.53 -11.27
N HIS A 211 -11.66 1.53 -12.15
CA HIS A 211 -12.52 1.44 -13.32
C HIS A 211 -14.00 1.37 -12.92
N LEU A 212 -14.36 0.49 -11.99
CA LEU A 212 -15.73 0.34 -11.50
C LEU A 212 -16.25 1.61 -10.80
N LEU A 213 -15.42 2.29 -10.02
CA LEU A 213 -15.78 3.56 -9.38
C LEU A 213 -16.01 4.67 -10.40
N ALA A 214 -15.16 4.77 -11.42
CA ALA A 214 -15.31 5.76 -12.49
C ALA A 214 -16.56 5.51 -13.35
N LEU A 215 -16.82 4.24 -13.68
CA LEU A 215 -18.05 3.83 -14.38
C LEU A 215 -19.28 4.23 -13.57
N ARG A 216 -19.31 3.95 -12.27
CA ARG A 216 -20.41 4.36 -11.38
C ARG A 216 -20.62 5.87 -11.38
N GLU A 217 -19.56 6.69 -11.25
CA GLU A 217 -19.70 8.16 -11.30
C GLU A 217 -20.24 8.65 -12.65
N THR A 218 -19.94 7.93 -13.74
CA THR A 218 -20.38 8.29 -15.10
C THR A 218 -21.82 7.85 -15.37
N CYS A 219 -22.20 6.66 -14.94
CA CYS A 219 -23.51 6.06 -15.20
C CYS A 219 -24.56 6.43 -14.14
N GLY A 220 -24.14 6.94 -12.97
CA GLY A 220 -25.04 7.33 -11.87
C GLY A 220 -25.56 6.16 -11.03
N GLU A 221 -25.35 4.92 -11.46
CA GLU A 221 -25.87 3.70 -10.82
C GLU A 221 -24.75 2.67 -10.58
N GLU A 222 -24.96 1.79 -9.60
CA GLU A 222 -24.11 0.62 -9.40
C GLU A 222 -24.48 -0.43 -10.46
N SER A 223 -23.68 -0.58 -11.51
CA SER A 223 -23.97 -1.53 -12.60
C SER A 223 -24.04 -2.99 -12.09
N ASP A 224 -24.73 -3.86 -12.83
CA ASP A 224 -24.74 -5.29 -12.54
C ASP A 224 -23.33 -5.88 -12.46
N GLU A 225 -22.41 -5.37 -13.31
CA GLU A 225 -20.99 -5.72 -13.26
C GLU A 225 -20.34 -5.26 -11.95
N PHE A 226 -20.62 -4.03 -11.50
CA PHE A 226 -20.14 -3.52 -10.23
C PHE A 226 -20.57 -4.44 -9.10
N GLN A 227 -21.89 -4.70 -8.99
CA GLN A 227 -22.46 -5.54 -7.94
C GLN A 227 -21.90 -6.96 -7.99
N TYR A 228 -21.88 -7.58 -9.18
CA TYR A 228 -21.32 -8.91 -9.36
C TYR A 228 -19.88 -8.99 -8.86
N ARG A 229 -19.01 -8.05 -9.26
CA ARG A 229 -17.59 -8.08 -8.90
C ARG A 229 -17.36 -7.88 -7.41
N VAL A 230 -18.15 -7.02 -6.76
CA VAL A 230 -18.01 -6.74 -5.32
C VAL A 230 -18.71 -7.78 -4.41
N TYR A 231 -19.71 -8.54 -4.93
CA TYR A 231 -20.50 -9.52 -4.15
C TYR A 231 -20.20 -11.00 -4.40
N LYS A 232 -19.54 -11.39 -5.50
CA LYS A 232 -19.50 -12.79 -5.99
C LYS A 232 -19.07 -13.88 -4.98
N ASP A 233 -18.40 -13.54 -3.88
CA ASP A 233 -17.91 -14.54 -2.90
C ASP A 233 -18.76 -14.63 -1.62
N THR A 234 -19.76 -13.76 -1.45
CA THR A 234 -20.60 -13.72 -0.24
C THR A 234 -21.78 -14.70 -0.26
N GLU A 235 -22.15 -15.26 -1.41
CA GLU A 235 -23.33 -16.13 -1.53
C GLU A 235 -23.14 -17.57 -1.02
N LYS A 236 -21.93 -17.96 -0.59
CA LYS A 236 -21.71 -19.30 -0.02
C LYS A 236 -21.88 -19.42 1.50
N LYS A 237 -22.24 -18.34 2.20
CA LYS A 237 -22.69 -18.42 3.60
C LYS A 237 -23.92 -17.55 3.81
N SER A 238 -25.08 -18.16 3.59
CA SER A 238 -26.35 -17.71 4.13
C SER A 238 -26.25 -17.52 5.64
N GLY A 239 -26.52 -16.30 6.10
CA GLY A 239 -26.52 -15.92 7.52
C GLY A 239 -26.29 -14.42 7.66
N TYR A 240 -27.11 -13.60 7.01
CA TYR A 240 -27.17 -12.18 7.30
C TYR A 240 -27.82 -12.02 8.67
N ASP A 241 -27.01 -11.79 9.70
CA ASP A 241 -27.42 -10.85 10.74
C ASP A 241 -27.25 -9.46 10.15
N GLU A 242 -28.36 -8.72 10.12
CA GLU A 242 -28.40 -7.30 9.82
C GLU A 242 -27.40 -6.58 10.74
N PHE A 243 -26.39 -5.97 10.16
CA PHE A 243 -25.61 -4.96 10.87
C PHE A 243 -26.46 -3.70 10.96
N ASP A 244 -27.25 -3.58 12.03
CA ASP A 244 -27.82 -2.30 12.45
C ASP A 244 -26.67 -1.34 12.81
N PHE A 245 -26.57 -0.23 12.05
CA PHE A 245 -25.77 0.97 12.36
C PHE A 245 -26.48 2.23 11.86
#